data_AF-W0ECD7-F1
#
_entry.id   AF-W0ECD7-F1
#
_cell.length_a   1.000
_cell.length_b   1.000
_cell.length_c   1.000
_cell.angle_alpha   90.00
_cell.angle_beta   90.00
_cell.angle_gamma   90.00
#
_symmetry.space_group_name_H-M   'P 1'
#
loop_
_entity.id
_entity.type
_entity.pdbx_description
1 polymer ?
#
loop_
_entity_poly.entity_id
_entity_poly.type
_entity_poly.pdbx_seq_one_letter_code
_entity_poly.pdbx_strand_id
1 'polypeptide(L)'
;MLLLLLFISGCASKPGLTQDDNYSIVVISPKGQVQNIPVQLKWNSNKVVVQNLLMETTFILSDLRTSENPPNESALANSTVLLKAQFPQSRVFNLNIDGRVQDFNLDSIEIEVEGPHQGRVILNETQTLQGIPDSNLKPTFDEFMNMLRTSTSEDF
;
A
#
# COMPACT_ATOMS: atom_id res chain seq x y z
N MET A 1 -12.21 -38.09 -30.21
CA MET A 1 -10.90 -37.44 -30.32
C MET A 1 -10.96 -36.17 -29.50
N LEU A 2 -10.07 -36.08 -28.53
CA LEU A 2 -9.99 -35.12 -27.42
C LEU A 2 -9.69 -33.71 -27.98
N LEU A 3 -10.53 -32.70 -27.71
CA LEU A 3 -10.12 -31.30 -27.81
C LEU A 3 -10.19 -30.70 -26.41
N LEU A 4 -9.06 -30.79 -25.72
CA LEU A 4 -8.82 -30.16 -24.42
C LEU A 4 -8.94 -28.63 -24.56
N LEU A 5 -9.84 -28.07 -23.75
CA LEU A 5 -9.55 -27.01 -22.78
C LEU A 5 -8.50 -25.97 -23.20
N LEU A 6 -8.94 -24.92 -23.92
CA LEU A 6 -8.28 -23.62 -23.90
C LEU A 6 -8.65 -22.90 -22.59
N PHE A 7 -8.13 -23.38 -21.46
CA PHE A 7 -7.99 -22.51 -20.29
C PHE A 7 -6.76 -21.64 -20.53
N ILE A 8 -7.00 -20.43 -21.01
CA ILE A 8 -6.01 -19.36 -21.06
C ILE A 8 -5.80 -18.91 -19.61
N SER A 9 -5.06 -19.71 -18.84
CA SER A 9 -4.52 -19.32 -17.55
C SER A 9 -3.43 -18.28 -17.79
N GLY A 10 -3.64 -17.07 -17.30
CA GLY A 10 -2.63 -16.02 -17.40
C GLY A 10 -3.03 -14.65 -16.82
N CYS A 11 -4.15 -14.49 -16.12
CA CYS A 11 -4.27 -13.38 -15.19
C CYS A 11 -3.45 -13.75 -13.95
N ALA A 12 -2.14 -13.48 -13.98
CA ALA A 12 -1.41 -13.34 -12.73
C ALA A 12 -2.21 -12.32 -11.90
N SER A 13 -2.70 -12.74 -10.73
CA SER A 13 -3.46 -11.86 -9.86
C SER A 13 -2.57 -10.67 -9.54
N LYS A 14 -2.96 -9.48 -10.00
CA LYS A 14 -2.22 -8.24 -9.78
C LYS A 14 -1.95 -8.12 -8.27
N PRO A 15 -0.70 -7.88 -7.83
CA PRO A 15 -0.40 -7.75 -6.41
C PRO A 15 -1.20 -6.58 -5.85
N GLY A 16 -2.02 -6.84 -4.83
CA GLY A 16 -2.96 -5.85 -4.34
C GLY A 16 -3.34 -6.06 -2.88
N LEU A 17 -3.71 -4.96 -2.25
CA LEU A 17 -4.19 -4.92 -0.87
C LEU A 17 -5.71 -5.22 -0.86
N THR A 18 -6.21 -5.82 0.22
CA THR A 18 -7.60 -6.29 0.32
C THR A 18 -8.32 -5.69 1.53
N GLN A 19 -9.64 -5.55 1.48
CA GLN A 19 -10.40 -4.94 2.59
C GLN A 19 -10.29 -5.72 3.91
N ASP A 20 -9.91 -6.99 3.87
CA ASP A 20 -9.83 -7.87 5.05
C ASP A 20 -8.47 -7.79 5.78
N ASP A 21 -7.54 -6.98 5.28
CA ASP A 21 -6.22 -6.81 5.88
C ASP A 21 -6.26 -5.87 7.10
N ASN A 22 -5.27 -6.02 7.99
CA ASN A 22 -5.11 -5.09 9.10
C ASN A 22 -4.37 -3.85 8.61
N TYR A 23 -5.07 -2.71 8.60
CA TYR A 23 -4.49 -1.44 8.17
C TYR A 23 -4.07 -0.58 9.34
N SER A 24 -2.98 0.16 9.14
CA SER A 24 -2.62 1.24 10.04
C SER A 24 -1.96 2.39 9.29
N ILE A 25 -2.03 3.58 9.89
CA ILE A 25 -1.37 4.79 9.39
C ILE A 25 -0.14 5.00 10.26
N VAL A 26 1.03 4.99 9.64
CA VAL A 26 2.30 5.24 10.32
C VAL A 26 2.74 6.65 10.00
N VAL A 27 2.83 7.49 11.03
CA VAL A 27 3.30 8.87 10.93
C VAL A 27 4.70 8.95 11.52
N ILE A 28 5.66 9.37 10.71
CA ILE A 28 7.05 9.59 11.12
C ILE A 28 7.28 11.09 11.14
N SER A 29 7.47 11.66 12.33
CA SER A 29 7.74 13.09 12.47
C SER A 29 9.16 13.44 12.00
N PRO A 30 9.45 14.72 11.69
CA PRO A 30 10.80 15.23 11.43
C PRO A 30 11.86 14.83 12.47
N LYS A 31 11.44 14.55 13.71
CA LYS A 31 12.32 14.16 14.82
C LYS A 31 12.52 12.64 14.92
N GLY A 32 12.03 11.87 13.94
CA GLY A 32 12.07 10.41 13.93
C GLY A 32 11.08 9.74 14.89
N GLN A 33 10.16 10.49 15.51
CA GLN A 33 9.11 9.87 16.33
C GLN A 33 8.11 9.17 15.43
N VAL A 34 7.87 7.88 15.71
CA VAL A 34 6.92 7.04 14.97
C VAL A 34 5.63 6.90 15.76
N GLN A 35 4.51 7.23 15.14
CA GLN A 35 3.17 6.99 15.65
C GLN A 35 2.45 6.01 14.73
N ASN A 36 1.92 4.93 15.30
CA ASN A 36 1.15 3.95 14.56
C ASN A 36 -0.33 4.03 14.97
N ILE A 37 -1.20 4.35 14.02
CA ILE A 37 -2.64 4.56 14.24
C ILE A 37 -3.39 3.41 13.55
N PRO A 38 -3.92 2.43 14.28
CA PRO A 38 -4.68 1.34 13.67
C PRO A 38 -5.95 1.88 13.02
N VAL A 39 -6.27 1.38 11.83
CA VAL A 39 -7.48 1.74 11.09
C VAL A 39 -8.49 0.62 11.22
N GLN A 40 -9.66 0.95 11.77
CA GLN A 40 -10.80 0.05 11.78
C GLN A 40 -11.75 0.43 10.65
N LEU A 41 -11.86 -0.42 9.64
CA LEU A 41 -12.86 -0.27 8.59
C LEU A 41 -14.23 -0.64 9.17
N LYS A 42 -15.06 0.36 9.50
CA LYS A 42 -16.43 0.13 10.02
C LYS A 42 -17.32 -0.51 8.93
N TRP A 43 -18.34 -1.27 9.33
CA TRP A 43 -19.24 -2.01 8.42
C TRP A 43 -20.03 -1.12 7.44
N ASN A 44 -20.19 0.18 7.74
CA ASN A 44 -20.79 1.20 6.88
C ASN A 44 -19.78 2.02 6.06
N SER A 45 -18.50 1.59 6.01
CA SER A 45 -17.48 2.29 5.23
C SER A 45 -17.96 2.51 3.81
N ASN A 46 -17.70 3.69 3.26
CA ASN A 46 -17.92 3.95 1.85
C ASN A 46 -16.99 3.04 1.05
N LYS A 47 -17.51 1.86 0.66
CA LYS A 47 -16.74 0.81 -0.01
C LYS A 47 -16.06 1.33 -1.27
N VAL A 48 -16.63 2.35 -1.92
CA VAL A 48 -16.04 3.00 -3.10
C VAL A 48 -14.74 3.69 -2.73
N VAL A 49 -14.70 4.47 -1.65
CA VAL A 49 -13.49 5.18 -1.20
C VAL A 49 -12.38 4.19 -0.85
N VAL A 50 -12.72 3.13 -0.11
CA VAL A 50 -11.74 2.08 0.23
C VAL A 50 -11.26 1.36 -1.03
N GLN A 51 -12.16 0.98 -1.94
CA GLN A 51 -11.80 0.32 -3.19
C GLN A 51 -10.91 1.19 -4.07
N ASN A 52 -11.17 2.49 -4.14
CA ASN A 52 -10.33 3.43 -4.88
C ASN A 52 -8.92 3.45 -4.27
N LEU A 53 -8.79 3.57 -2.95
CA LEU A 53 -7.47 3.54 -2.29
C LEU A 53 -6.72 2.23 -2.55
N LEU A 54 -7.41 1.09 -2.46
CA LEU A 54 -6.84 -0.21 -2.75
C LEU A 54 -6.42 -0.35 -4.22
N MET A 55 -7.15 0.29 -5.15
CA MET A 55 -6.81 0.31 -6.57
C MET A 55 -5.54 1.12 -6.84
N GLU A 56 -5.41 2.31 -6.26
CA GLU A 56 -4.23 3.16 -6.43
C GLU A 56 -2.98 2.53 -5.80
N THR A 57 -3.10 1.94 -4.62
CA THR A 57 -2.00 1.17 -4.01
C THR A 57 -1.60 -0.03 -4.86
N THR A 58 -2.58 -0.74 -5.44
CA THR A 58 -2.35 -1.83 -6.40
C THR A 58 -1.66 -1.33 -7.69
N PHE A 59 -1.95 -0.10 -8.13
CA PHE A 59 -1.25 0.51 -9.27
C PHE A 59 0.23 0.76 -8.94
N ILE A 60 0.53 1.32 -7.77
CA ILE A 60 1.91 1.53 -7.30
C ILE A 60 2.69 0.21 -7.21
N LEU A 61 2.07 -0.84 -6.68
CA LEU A 61 2.69 -2.17 -6.53
C LEU A 61 2.93 -2.93 -7.85
N SER A 62 2.38 -2.44 -8.97
CA SER A 62 2.40 -3.19 -10.23
C SER A 62 3.73 -3.16 -10.98
N ASP A 63 4.57 -2.17 -10.71
CA ASP A 63 5.96 -2.11 -11.18
C ASP A 63 6.80 -1.41 -10.11
N LEU A 64 7.77 -2.14 -9.58
CA LEU A 64 8.65 -1.68 -8.52
C LEU A 64 10.06 -1.55 -9.05
N ARG A 65 10.79 -0.56 -8.55
CA ARG A 65 12.19 -0.30 -8.90
C ARG A 65 13.05 -0.37 -7.67
N THR A 66 14.23 -0.99 -7.79
CA THR A 66 15.23 -0.88 -6.73
C THR A 66 15.69 0.58 -6.64
N SER A 67 15.65 1.15 -5.44
CA SER A 67 16.08 2.53 -5.24
C SER A 67 17.60 2.58 -5.25
N GLU A 68 18.20 3.08 -6.33
CA GLU A 68 19.66 3.22 -6.44
C GLU A 68 20.25 4.22 -5.44
N ASN A 69 19.41 5.10 -4.88
CA ASN A 69 19.75 5.99 -3.79
C ASN A 69 18.81 5.69 -2.61
N PRO A 70 19.27 5.10 -1.50
CA PRO A 70 18.47 5.12 -0.28
C PRO A 70 18.19 6.60 0.07
N PRO A 71 16.97 6.95 0.50
CA PRO A 71 16.70 8.29 1.00
C PRO A 71 17.79 8.68 1.99
N ASN A 72 18.44 9.83 1.77
CA ASN A 72 19.23 10.42 2.82
C ASN A 72 18.25 10.68 3.98
N GLU A 73 18.34 9.94 5.08
CA GLU A 73 17.48 10.12 6.26
C GLU A 73 17.55 11.56 6.82
N SER A 74 18.55 12.35 6.38
CA SER A 74 18.64 13.79 6.60
C SER A 74 17.55 14.63 5.90
N ALA A 75 16.69 14.05 5.07
CA ALA A 75 15.55 14.72 4.43
C ALA A 75 14.25 14.70 5.26
N LEU A 76 14.33 14.39 6.55
CA LEU A 76 13.23 14.52 7.53
C LEU A 76 12.85 15.99 7.82
N ALA A 77 12.93 16.90 6.84
CA ALA A 77 12.42 18.26 6.99
C ALA A 77 10.89 18.26 7.18
N ASN A 78 10.22 17.24 6.62
CA ASN A 78 8.77 17.07 6.66
C ASN A 78 8.40 15.75 7.35
N SER A 79 7.18 15.68 7.87
CA SER A 79 6.60 14.42 8.33
C SER A 79 6.35 13.48 7.14
N THR A 80 6.56 12.20 7.37
CA THR A 80 6.21 11.13 6.42
C THR A 80 4.97 10.40 6.93
N VAL A 81 4.05 10.07 6.03
CA VAL A 81 2.86 9.28 6.30
C VAL A 81 2.90 8.03 5.41
N LEU A 82 2.81 6.87 6.04
CA LEU A 82 2.75 5.57 5.37
C LEU A 82 1.38 4.92 5.62
N LEU A 83 0.80 4.35 4.57
CA LEU A 83 -0.27 3.37 4.70
C LEU A 83 0.37 1.99 4.86
N LYS A 84 0.12 1.35 6.00
CA LYS A 84 0.62 0.01 6.30
C LYS A 84 -0.51 -1.00 6.20
N ALA A 85 -0.25 -2.10 5.51
CA ALA A 85 -1.03 -3.32 5.55
C ALA A 85 -0.21 -4.42 6.23
N GLN A 86 -0.77 -5.00 7.29
CA GLN A 86 -0.19 -6.12 8.01
C GLN A 86 -1.03 -7.37 7.80
N PHE A 87 -0.37 -8.48 7.46
CA PHE A 87 -1.02 -9.75 7.20
C PHE A 87 -0.89 -10.66 8.42
N PRO A 88 -2.01 -11.16 9.00
CA PRO A 88 -1.97 -12.10 10.12
C PRO A 88 -1.22 -13.40 9.79
N GLN A 89 -1.22 -13.77 8.51
CA GLN A 89 -0.48 -14.87 7.93
C GLN A 89 0.26 -14.34 6.71
N SER A 90 1.52 -14.74 6.54
CA SER A 90 2.31 -14.34 5.40
C SER A 90 1.60 -14.71 4.10
N ARG A 91 1.57 -13.78 3.14
CA ARG A 91 0.96 -14.00 1.82
C ARG A 91 2.01 -13.93 0.72
N VAL A 92 1.86 -14.77 -0.29
CA VAL A 92 2.70 -14.73 -1.49
C VAL A 92 2.20 -13.63 -2.40
N PHE A 93 3.07 -12.66 -2.71
CA PHE A 93 2.84 -11.64 -3.72
C PHE A 93 3.75 -11.88 -4.91
N ASN A 94 3.16 -11.83 -6.10
CA ASN A 94 3.91 -11.85 -7.35
C ASN A 94 4.23 -10.40 -7.74
N LEU A 95 5.47 -9.97 -7.50
CA LEU A 95 5.90 -8.59 -7.68
C LEU A 95 6.81 -8.48 -8.90
N ASN A 96 6.57 -7.46 -9.73
CA ASN A 96 7.47 -7.08 -10.80
C ASN A 96 8.48 -6.06 -10.25
N ILE A 97 9.74 -6.46 -10.11
CA ILE A 97 10.85 -5.61 -9.66
C ILE A 97 11.87 -5.51 -10.78
N ASP A 98 12.12 -4.31 -11.27
CA ASP A 98 13.08 -4.03 -12.36
C ASP A 98 12.84 -4.87 -13.63
N GLY A 99 11.57 -5.12 -13.95
CA GLY A 99 11.16 -5.94 -15.10
C GLY A 99 11.23 -7.44 -14.86
N ARG A 100 11.49 -7.88 -13.62
CA ARG A 100 11.52 -9.30 -13.23
C ARG A 100 10.38 -9.60 -12.27
N VAL A 101 9.54 -10.54 -12.67
CA VAL A 101 8.46 -11.06 -11.83
C VAL A 101 9.00 -12.11 -10.87
N GLN A 102 8.81 -11.90 -9.57
CA GLN A 102 9.27 -12.81 -8.52
C GLN A 102 8.22 -12.92 -7.40
N ASP A 103 8.15 -14.10 -6.79
CA ASP A 103 7.31 -14.36 -5.63
C ASP A 103 7.98 -13.89 -4.33
N PHE A 104 7.24 -13.13 -3.53
CA PHE A 104 7.65 -12.64 -2.22
C PHE A 104 6.68 -13.10 -1.15
N ASN A 105 7.19 -13.71 -0.09
CA ASN A 105 6.41 -13.95 1.12
C ASN A 105 6.41 -12.67 1.96
N LEU A 106 5.25 -12.04 2.05
CA LEU A 106 5.10 -10.78 2.76
C LEU A 106 4.26 -10.94 4.02
N ASP A 107 4.75 -10.36 5.11
CA ASP A 107 4.05 -10.13 6.37
C ASP A 107 3.48 -8.72 6.42
N SER A 108 4.13 -7.76 5.76
CA SER A 108 3.67 -6.38 5.69
C SER A 108 4.07 -5.68 4.40
N ILE A 109 3.26 -4.70 4.02
CA ILE A 109 3.54 -3.72 2.96
C ILE A 109 3.28 -2.33 3.55
N GLU A 110 4.22 -1.41 3.37
CA GLU A 110 4.03 0.00 3.68
C GLU A 110 4.20 0.83 2.42
N ILE A 111 3.30 1.78 2.18
CA ILE A 111 3.34 2.67 1.02
C ILE A 111 3.37 4.11 1.52
N GLU A 112 4.39 4.87 1.12
CA GLU A 112 4.47 6.30 1.42
C GLU A 112 3.43 7.08 0.61
N VAL A 113 2.45 7.61 1.31
CA VAL A 113 1.38 8.44 0.73
C VAL A 113 1.73 9.92 0.78
N GLU A 114 2.46 10.34 1.82
CA GLU A 114 2.97 11.69 2.00
C GLU A 114 4.40 11.67 2.52
N GLY A 115 5.25 12.53 1.96
CA GLY A 115 6.65 12.63 2.35
C GLY A 115 7.55 12.91 1.14
N PRO A 116 8.88 12.82 1.32
CA PRO A 116 9.84 13.14 0.27
C PRO A 116 9.87 12.13 -0.90
N HIS A 117 9.29 10.94 -0.74
CA HIS A 117 9.30 9.87 -1.73
C HIS A 117 7.91 9.21 -1.84
N GLN A 118 6.92 9.97 -2.31
CA GLN A 118 5.59 9.44 -2.56
C GLN A 118 5.63 8.20 -3.47
N GLY A 119 4.86 7.17 -3.11
CA GLY A 119 4.85 5.88 -3.80
C GLY A 119 6.01 4.97 -3.44
N ARG A 120 6.87 5.34 -2.47
CA ARG A 120 7.87 4.42 -1.92
C ARG A 120 7.16 3.25 -1.24
N VAL A 121 7.65 2.04 -1.51
CA VAL A 121 7.10 0.79 -0.98
C VAL A 121 8.14 0.14 -0.08
N ILE A 122 7.74 -0.26 1.13
CA ILE A 122 8.57 -0.99 2.07
C ILE A 122 7.94 -2.35 2.29
N LEU A 123 8.65 -3.41 1.92
CA LEU A 123 8.23 -4.80 2.07
C LEU A 123 8.85 -5.37 3.34
N ASN A 124 8.03 -6.03 4.18
CA ASN A 124 8.46 -6.65 5.44
C ASN A 124 9.33 -5.73 6.32
N GLU A 125 9.03 -4.42 6.32
CA GLU A 125 9.75 -3.40 7.10
C GLU A 125 11.27 -3.29 6.80
N THR A 126 11.75 -3.94 5.74
CA THR A 126 13.19 -4.14 5.50
C THR A 126 13.62 -3.78 4.09
N GLN A 127 12.83 -4.13 3.08
CA GLN A 127 13.18 -3.90 1.69
C GLN A 127 12.44 -2.68 1.14
N THR A 128 13.20 -1.63 0.84
CA THR A 128 12.69 -0.38 0.28
C THR A 128 12.80 -0.38 -1.24
N LEU A 129 11.68 -0.12 -1.91
CA LEU A 129 11.53 -0.03 -3.36
C LEU A 129 10.77 1.25 -3.72
N GLN A 130 10.85 1.66 -4.97
CA GLN A 130 10.04 2.75 -5.50
C GLN A 130 8.97 2.19 -6.43
N GLY A 131 7.69 2.43 -6.12
CA GLY A 131 6.61 2.10 -7.02
C GLY A 131 6.41 3.17 -8.10
N ILE A 132 5.48 2.90 -9.01
CA ILE A 132 5.11 3.82 -10.09
C ILE A 132 4.61 5.15 -9.46
N PRO A 133 5.07 6.32 -9.95
CA PRO A 133 4.50 7.59 -9.56
C PRO A 133 2.99 7.64 -9.85
N ASP A 134 2.21 7.96 -8.84
CA ASP A 134 0.75 8.08 -8.96
C ASP A 134 0.26 9.37 -8.29
N SER A 135 -0.32 10.25 -9.12
CA SER A 135 -0.90 11.51 -8.65
C SER A 135 -2.23 11.33 -7.89
N ASN A 136 -2.88 10.17 -8.03
CA ASN A 136 -4.16 9.88 -7.39
C ASN A 136 -4.02 9.32 -5.98
N LEU A 137 -2.86 8.78 -5.63
CA LEU A 137 -2.58 8.18 -4.33
C LEU A 137 -2.97 9.11 -3.16
N LYS A 138 -2.40 10.32 -3.13
CA LYS A 138 -2.67 11.26 -2.04
C LYS A 138 -4.12 11.75 -2.00
N PRO A 139 -4.73 12.23 -3.10
CA PRO A 139 -6.15 12.61 -3.10
C PRO A 139 -7.07 11.50 -2.61
N THR A 140 -6.83 10.27 -3.04
CA THR A 140 -7.62 9.10 -2.62
C THR A 140 -7.39 8.75 -1.15
N PHE A 141 -6.15 8.89 -0.67
CA PHE A 141 -5.84 8.75 0.75
C PHE A 141 -6.51 9.86 1.60
N ASP A 142 -6.55 11.09 1.13
CA ASP A 142 -7.22 12.20 1.81
C ASP A 142 -8.73 11.94 1.92
N GLU A 143 -9.35 11.43 0.85
CA GLU A 143 -10.76 11.01 0.86
C GLU A 143 -11.01 9.89 1.87
N PHE A 144 -10.12 8.89 1.91
CA PHE A 144 -10.15 7.82 2.90
C PHE A 144 -10.04 8.34 4.34
N MET A 145 -9.12 9.27 4.60
CA MET A 145 -8.97 9.89 5.91
C MET A 145 -10.20 10.70 6.32
N ASN A 146 -10.84 11.39 5.37
CA ASN A 146 -12.09 12.11 5.61
C ASN A 146 -13.25 11.15 5.91
N MET A 147 -13.33 10.03 5.21
CA MET A 147 -14.29 8.96 5.51
C MET A 147 -14.09 8.41 6.94
N LEU A 148 -12.84 8.16 7.36
CA LEU A 148 -12.57 7.68 8.73
C LEU A 148 -13.01 8.69 9.80
N ARG A 149 -12.74 9.99 9.60
CA ARG A 149 -13.13 11.06 10.52
C ARG A 149 -14.65 11.23 10.61
N THR A 150 -15.36 11.17 9.49
CA THR A 150 -16.83 11.29 9.47
C THR A 150 -17.50 10.08 10.11
N SER A 151 -16.95 8.88 9.91
CA SER A 151 -17.45 7.66 10.56
C SER A 151 -17.30 7.66 12.09
N THR A 152 -16.46 8.53 12.66
CA THR A 152 -16.29 8.68 14.12
C THR A 152 -17.22 9.73 14.73
N SER A 153 -17.83 10.60 13.91
CA SER A 153 -18.73 11.68 14.37
C SER A 153 -20.22 11.30 14.43
N GLU A 154 -20.62 10.17 13.84
CA GLU A 154 -22.04 9.74 13.78
C GLU A 154 -22.49 8.84 14.96
N ASP A 155 -21.64 8.64 15.98
CA ASP A 155 -21.96 7.82 17.16
C ASP A 155 -22.55 8.63 18.35
N PHE A 156 -23.31 9.71 18.10
CA PHE A 156 -23.98 10.52 19.14
C PHE A 156 -25.51 10.59 18.99
#